data_AF-A0A2N0P774-F1
#
_entry.id   AF-A0A2N0P774-F1
#
_cell.length_a   1.000
_cell.length_b   1.000
_cell.length_c   1.000
_cell.angle_alpha   90.00
_cell.angle_beta   90.00
_cell.angle_gamma   90.00
#
_symmetry.space_group_name_H-M   'P 1'
#
loop_
_entity.id
_entity.type
_entity.pdbx_description
1 polymer ?
#
loop_
_entity_poly.entity_id
_entity_poly.type
_entity_poly.pdbx_seq_one_letter_code
_entity_poly.pdbx_strand_id
1 'polypeptide(L)'
;MESLYNELRIEIFKFVDTPISLALTNKKWYAISQDPQSRADWLIFKYGHAHALFHAVRLGNSFLTSEVLHSLLSKNAIISRYFIQRLLMHFGPYDEKLIELKIEHNVNQVDFDRIRAFQKKLSSPWASNLPLPIFTKLITAGYNILNDENLVIKGNDMELFHFLSAGPLVINQAPQKLFQNLADIKDLIINKKFVPFPPRPKPAHEDTVEYIQLMQSRAHEEYPPKDGYENSRQLNVIARAILIYPDLVTLWKEIGYYEICSDVNDLVMQGALLILFPPTPPADWERPDTKIVVKRLKQLINLGFKLTASVMEEALHLFEHKLNEIGDVLLESFQIIHKKKSKSAIASLCLIQAIKPERSHRKTDLLEFLNDRIDQPEKAMKNALECYKVGFRYNTFSIKKIKIRSLSVHSNLYYWILKKFGPNSEATQKCFEDIMESRIWIDLKSQEILEREIPDHLTRCAFNAICSIYLEFCNERIPFKANYLQYLTLVNNEEIIRPLFEISLPNLFGLELKCNSYKIDYEYNRPEIDNNENNKRKYTDMNEQPEHPDRSGWIRLLEDLQTLVNNNTDITETFRNNFEKFLERITSSQNQEINEEVCPKRLKQ
;
A
#
# COMPACT_ATOMS: atom_id res chain seq x y z
N MET A 1 34.02 -3.91 -15.60
CA MET A 1 32.91 -4.82 -16.00
C MET A 1 33.22 -5.64 -17.25
N GLU A 2 33.95 -5.11 -18.24
CA GLU A 2 34.27 -5.89 -19.45
C GLU A 2 35.20 -7.09 -19.22
N SER A 3 36.08 -7.01 -18.22
CA SER A 3 37.05 -8.04 -17.82
C SER A 3 36.49 -9.12 -16.89
N LEU A 4 35.23 -9.02 -16.45
CA LEU A 4 34.63 -10.09 -15.63
C LEU A 4 34.55 -11.39 -16.44
N TYR A 5 34.71 -12.52 -15.75
CA TYR A 5 34.43 -13.84 -16.32
C TYR A 5 32.93 -14.08 -16.42
N ASN A 6 32.50 -14.98 -17.31
CA ASN A 6 31.07 -15.23 -17.54
C ASN A 6 30.41 -15.84 -16.30
N GLU A 7 31.11 -16.69 -15.55
CA GLU A 7 30.64 -17.29 -14.30
C GLU A 7 30.22 -16.22 -13.30
N LEU A 8 31.05 -15.19 -13.10
CA LEU A 8 30.72 -14.07 -12.22
C LEU A 8 29.56 -13.23 -12.77
N ARG A 9 29.41 -13.13 -14.09
CA ARG A 9 28.24 -12.47 -14.69
C ARG A 9 26.97 -13.26 -14.42
N ILE A 10 27.00 -14.58 -14.53
CA ILE A 10 25.86 -15.44 -14.20
C ILE A 10 25.49 -15.25 -12.74
N GLU A 11 26.46 -15.26 -11.83
CA GLU A 11 26.19 -15.00 -10.40
C GLU A 11 25.57 -13.63 -10.18
N ILE A 12 26.12 -12.56 -10.77
CA ILE A 12 25.52 -11.21 -10.68
C ILE A 12 24.09 -11.20 -11.24
N PHE A 13 23.85 -11.86 -12.37
CA PHE A 13 22.56 -11.90 -13.05
C PHE A 13 21.45 -12.47 -12.14
N LYS A 14 21.77 -13.45 -11.29
CA LYS A 14 20.82 -14.05 -10.34
C LYS A 14 20.20 -13.03 -9.38
N PHE A 15 20.95 -12.00 -9.00
CA PHE A 15 20.51 -10.98 -8.03
C PHE A 15 19.82 -9.78 -8.68
N VAL A 16 19.60 -9.80 -10.00
CA VAL A 16 18.97 -8.68 -10.71
C VAL A 16 17.45 -8.75 -10.55
N ASP A 17 16.84 -7.66 -10.10
CA ASP A 17 15.38 -7.58 -9.97
C ASP A 17 14.67 -7.74 -11.32
N THR A 18 15.16 -7.03 -12.35
CA THR A 18 14.57 -7.01 -13.69
C THR A 18 15.63 -7.38 -14.74
N PRO A 19 15.69 -8.66 -15.18
CA PRO A 19 16.70 -9.16 -16.11
C PRO A 19 16.86 -8.34 -17.40
N ILE A 20 15.75 -7.81 -17.93
CA ILE A 20 15.79 -7.07 -19.20
C ILE A 20 16.54 -5.75 -19.07
N SER A 21 16.46 -5.08 -17.92
CA SER A 21 17.18 -3.83 -17.68
C SER A 21 18.69 -4.03 -17.80
N LEU A 22 19.22 -5.15 -17.28
CA LEU A 22 20.65 -5.47 -17.39
C LEU A 22 21.01 -5.96 -18.80
N ALA A 23 20.15 -6.78 -19.42
CA ALA A 23 20.37 -7.31 -20.76
C ALA A 23 20.51 -6.20 -21.82
N LEU A 24 19.78 -5.09 -21.67
CA LEU A 24 19.81 -3.96 -22.59
C LEU A 24 21.08 -3.09 -22.47
N THR A 25 21.91 -3.29 -21.44
CA THR A 25 23.10 -2.46 -21.22
C THR A 25 24.25 -2.77 -22.18
N ASN A 26 24.46 -4.05 -22.55
CA ASN A 26 25.46 -4.46 -23.54
C ASN A 26 25.27 -5.89 -24.04
N LYS A 27 26.00 -6.25 -25.12
CA LYS A 27 25.96 -7.58 -25.76
C LYS A 27 26.36 -8.74 -24.85
N LYS A 28 27.29 -8.54 -23.90
CA LYS A 28 27.72 -9.60 -22.97
C LYS A 28 26.59 -9.95 -22.00
N TRP A 29 25.92 -8.95 -21.43
CA TRP A 29 24.74 -9.16 -20.57
C TRP A 29 23.54 -9.70 -21.33
N TYR A 30 23.36 -9.28 -22.58
CA TYR A 30 22.37 -9.89 -23.45
C TYR A 30 22.65 -11.39 -23.65
N ALA A 31 23.90 -11.80 -23.91
CA ALA A 31 24.24 -13.21 -24.05
C ALA A 31 23.95 -14.01 -22.77
N ILE A 32 24.30 -13.48 -21.60
CA ILE A 32 23.97 -14.09 -20.29
C ILE A 32 22.46 -14.19 -20.10
N SER A 33 21.68 -13.19 -20.51
CA SER A 33 20.21 -13.24 -20.39
C SER A 33 19.55 -14.21 -21.37
N GLN A 34 20.25 -14.68 -22.40
CA GLN A 34 19.79 -15.75 -23.29
C GLN A 34 20.22 -17.16 -22.84
N ASP A 35 21.17 -17.26 -21.92
CA ASP A 35 21.66 -18.54 -21.44
C ASP A 35 20.60 -19.29 -20.61
N PRO A 36 20.25 -20.54 -20.97
CA PRO A 36 19.21 -21.30 -20.28
C PRO A 36 19.49 -21.56 -18.79
N GLN A 37 20.76 -21.80 -18.45
CA GLN A 37 21.18 -22.06 -17.07
C GLN A 37 21.03 -20.81 -16.21
N SER A 38 21.45 -19.67 -16.74
CA SER A 38 21.32 -18.35 -16.09
C SER A 38 19.86 -17.99 -15.83
N ARG A 39 18.96 -18.26 -16.79
CA ARG A 39 17.50 -18.05 -16.60
C ARG A 39 16.91 -18.98 -15.54
N ALA A 40 17.29 -20.25 -15.56
CA ALA A 40 16.83 -21.22 -14.58
C ALA A 40 17.33 -20.86 -13.16
N ASP A 41 18.60 -20.50 -13.03
CA ASP A 41 19.19 -20.04 -11.77
C ASP A 41 18.51 -18.78 -11.25
N TRP A 42 18.24 -17.80 -12.12
CA TRP A 42 17.53 -16.60 -11.73
C TRP A 42 16.10 -16.90 -11.25
N LEU A 43 15.35 -17.77 -11.93
CA LEU A 43 14.01 -18.17 -11.51
C LEU A 43 14.00 -18.86 -10.14
N ILE A 44 14.90 -19.83 -9.95
CA ILE A 44 15.01 -20.58 -8.69
C ILE A 44 15.50 -19.66 -7.57
N PHE A 45 16.48 -18.81 -7.83
CA PHE A 45 16.97 -17.87 -6.83
C PHE A 45 15.90 -16.86 -6.41
N LYS A 46 15.14 -16.34 -7.38
CA LYS A 46 14.13 -15.29 -7.13
C LYS A 46 12.82 -15.82 -6.54
N TYR A 47 12.38 -17.01 -6.93
CA TYR A 47 11.05 -17.53 -6.61
C TYR A 47 11.06 -18.88 -5.89
N GLY A 48 12.23 -19.46 -5.64
CA GLY A 48 12.37 -20.79 -5.05
C GLY A 48 12.07 -21.91 -6.04
N HIS A 49 12.42 -23.14 -5.65
CA HIS A 49 12.18 -24.34 -6.47
C HIS A 49 10.68 -24.61 -6.67
N ALA A 50 9.85 -24.24 -5.70
CA ALA A 50 8.42 -24.51 -5.67
C ALA A 50 7.60 -23.70 -6.68
N HIS A 51 7.97 -22.44 -6.92
CA HIS A 51 7.24 -21.55 -7.84
C HIS A 51 7.98 -21.20 -9.12
N ALA A 52 9.22 -21.69 -9.31
CA ALA A 52 10.01 -21.42 -10.50
C ALA A 52 9.25 -21.74 -11.80
N LEU A 53 8.59 -22.91 -11.89
CA LEU A 53 7.82 -23.30 -13.09
C LEU A 53 6.60 -22.40 -13.32
N PHE A 54 5.89 -22.01 -12.26
CA PHE A 54 4.77 -21.07 -12.35
C PHE A 54 5.22 -19.73 -12.93
N HIS A 55 6.29 -19.15 -12.40
CA HIS A 55 6.81 -17.88 -12.90
C HIS A 55 7.40 -18.00 -14.31
N ALA A 56 8.05 -19.12 -14.65
CA ALA A 56 8.59 -19.37 -15.98
C ALA A 56 7.49 -19.32 -17.05
N VAL A 57 6.36 -20.01 -16.82
CA VAL A 57 5.22 -20.01 -17.74
C VAL A 57 4.59 -18.61 -17.84
N ARG A 58 4.47 -17.87 -16.72
CA ARG A 58 3.91 -16.51 -16.72
C ARG A 58 4.75 -15.48 -17.47
N LEU A 59 6.07 -15.65 -17.50
CA LEU A 59 6.97 -14.81 -18.30
C LEU A 59 6.83 -15.08 -19.81
N GLY A 60 6.21 -16.20 -20.18
CA GLY A 60 5.84 -16.53 -21.55
C GLY A 60 7.01 -17.00 -22.42
N ASN A 61 6.74 -17.05 -23.72
CA ASN A 61 7.54 -17.79 -24.71
C ASN A 61 8.92 -17.18 -24.94
N SER A 62 9.06 -15.87 -24.73
CA SER A 62 10.36 -15.18 -24.83
C SER A 62 11.32 -15.62 -23.73
N PHE A 63 10.80 -16.11 -22.60
CA PHE A 63 11.58 -16.53 -21.45
C PHE A 63 11.72 -18.05 -21.35
N LEU A 64 10.60 -18.79 -21.39
CA LEU A 64 10.57 -20.24 -21.20
C LEU A 64 10.76 -21.00 -22.51
N THR A 65 12.00 -21.37 -22.80
CA THR A 65 12.35 -22.29 -23.91
C THR A 65 12.43 -23.74 -23.45
N SER A 66 12.59 -24.67 -24.39
CA SER A 66 12.79 -26.09 -24.10
C SER A 66 14.03 -26.35 -23.23
N GLU A 67 15.10 -25.62 -23.50
CA GLU A 67 16.38 -25.72 -22.82
C GLU A 67 16.30 -25.12 -21.41
N VAL A 68 15.55 -24.03 -21.25
CA VAL A 68 15.28 -23.43 -19.93
C VAL A 68 14.46 -24.39 -19.08
N LEU A 69 13.41 -25.00 -19.66
CA LEU A 69 12.61 -26.00 -18.96
C LEU A 69 13.47 -27.19 -18.52
N HIS A 70 14.33 -27.71 -19.41
CA HIS A 70 15.26 -28.77 -19.06
C HIS A 70 16.21 -28.36 -17.93
N SER A 71 16.74 -27.14 -17.97
CA SER A 71 17.62 -26.59 -16.94
C SER A 71 16.92 -26.39 -15.60
N LEU A 72 15.64 -26.02 -15.59
CA LEU A 72 14.83 -25.93 -14.37
C LEU A 72 14.61 -27.31 -13.73
N LEU A 73 14.25 -28.31 -14.55
CA LEU A 73 14.02 -29.67 -14.07
C LEU A 73 15.31 -30.32 -13.55
N SER A 74 16.45 -30.11 -14.23
CA SER A 74 17.75 -30.62 -13.76
C SER A 74 18.23 -29.96 -12.46
N LYS A 75 17.72 -28.76 -12.17
CA LYS A 75 17.92 -28.04 -10.91
C LYS A 75 16.79 -28.28 -9.90
N ASN A 76 16.04 -29.38 -10.03
CA ASN A 76 15.00 -29.78 -9.08
C ASN A 76 13.88 -28.74 -8.90
N ALA A 77 13.51 -27.99 -9.93
CA ALA A 77 12.25 -27.24 -9.90
C ALA A 77 11.08 -28.21 -9.69
N ILE A 78 10.18 -27.89 -8.75
CA ILE A 78 9.13 -28.81 -8.32
C ILE A 78 8.02 -28.83 -9.37
N ILE A 79 7.74 -30.01 -9.91
CA ILE A 79 6.53 -30.27 -10.69
C ILE A 79 5.48 -30.91 -9.78
N SER A 80 4.46 -30.14 -9.40
CA SER A 80 3.37 -30.64 -8.58
C SER A 80 2.19 -31.10 -9.43
N ARG A 81 1.40 -32.06 -8.92
CA ARG A 81 0.15 -32.45 -9.57
C ARG A 81 -0.80 -31.26 -9.69
N TYR A 82 -0.87 -30.43 -8.66
CA TYR A 82 -1.63 -29.18 -8.66
C TYR A 82 -1.21 -28.21 -9.77
N PHE A 83 0.10 -28.03 -10.00
CA PHE A 83 0.59 -27.20 -11.09
C PHE A 83 0.10 -27.69 -12.45
N ILE A 84 0.14 -29.00 -12.68
CA ILE A 84 -0.34 -29.59 -13.93
C ILE A 84 -1.86 -29.44 -14.08
N GLN A 85 -2.63 -29.68 -13.02
CA GLN A 85 -4.08 -29.43 -13.02
C GLN A 85 -4.41 -27.97 -13.38
N ARG A 86 -3.71 -27.00 -12.77
CA ARG A 86 -3.89 -25.57 -13.07
C ARG A 86 -3.44 -25.21 -14.49
N LEU A 87 -2.44 -25.89 -15.04
CA LEU A 87 -2.01 -25.71 -16.42
C LEU A 87 -3.07 -26.21 -17.39
N LEU A 88 -3.63 -27.40 -17.16
CA LEU A 88 -4.71 -27.99 -17.96
C LEU A 88 -5.98 -27.13 -17.98
N MET A 89 -6.27 -26.44 -16.88
CA MET A 89 -7.42 -25.52 -16.79
C MET A 89 -7.26 -24.26 -17.65
N HIS A 90 -6.03 -23.76 -17.82
CA HIS A 90 -5.77 -22.41 -18.36
C HIS A 90 -4.92 -22.41 -19.64
N PHE A 91 -4.62 -23.57 -20.21
CA PHE A 91 -3.91 -23.69 -21.48
C PHE A 91 -4.82 -23.40 -22.68
N GLY A 92 -4.26 -22.69 -23.67
CA GLY A 92 -4.91 -22.35 -24.93
C GLY A 92 -5.63 -20.99 -24.87
N PRO A 93 -5.61 -20.22 -25.99
CA PRO A 93 -6.36 -18.98 -26.09
C PRO A 93 -7.86 -19.27 -26.20
N TYR A 94 -8.67 -18.33 -25.77
CA TYR A 94 -10.09 -18.33 -26.13
C TYR A 94 -10.27 -17.89 -27.58
N ASP A 95 -11.33 -18.39 -28.22
CA ASP A 95 -11.78 -17.87 -29.51
C ASP A 95 -12.43 -16.49 -29.28
N GLU A 96 -11.68 -15.42 -29.57
CA GLU A 96 -12.11 -14.03 -29.40
C GLU A 96 -13.38 -13.74 -30.21
N LYS A 97 -13.43 -14.20 -31.47
CA LYS A 97 -14.59 -14.00 -32.35
C LYS A 97 -15.83 -14.68 -31.80
N LEU A 98 -15.70 -15.89 -31.26
CA LEU A 98 -16.82 -16.56 -30.60
C LEU A 98 -17.28 -15.82 -29.34
N ILE A 99 -16.35 -15.24 -28.57
CA ILE A 99 -16.70 -14.46 -27.38
C ILE A 99 -17.42 -13.17 -27.78
N GLU A 100 -16.92 -12.45 -28.79
CA GLU A 100 -17.55 -11.24 -29.34
C GLU A 100 -18.97 -11.53 -29.82
N LEU A 101 -19.15 -12.57 -30.65
CA LEU A 101 -20.48 -12.99 -31.12
C LEU A 101 -21.43 -13.35 -29.97
N LYS A 102 -20.91 -13.99 -28.90
CA LYS A 102 -21.71 -14.27 -27.69
C LYS A 102 -22.07 -12.99 -26.96
N ILE A 103 -21.19 -12.00 -26.87
CA ILE A 103 -21.49 -10.70 -26.28
C ILE A 103 -22.60 -10.03 -27.09
N GLU A 104 -22.45 -9.91 -28.40
CA GLU A 104 -23.44 -9.27 -29.30
C GLU A 104 -24.83 -9.91 -29.18
N HIS A 105 -24.92 -11.24 -29.19
CA HIS A 105 -26.19 -11.94 -29.06
C HIS A 105 -26.85 -11.75 -27.68
N ASN A 106 -26.06 -11.64 -26.61
CA ASN A 106 -26.59 -11.44 -25.26
C ASN A 106 -26.89 -9.96 -24.95
N VAL A 107 -26.22 -9.01 -25.61
CA VAL A 107 -26.58 -7.58 -25.60
C VAL A 107 -27.99 -7.40 -26.14
N ASN A 108 -28.32 -8.11 -27.22
CA ASN A 108 -29.66 -8.13 -27.80
C ASN A 108 -30.71 -8.79 -26.88
N GLN A 109 -30.28 -9.57 -25.88
CA GLN A 109 -31.14 -10.24 -24.89
C GLN A 109 -31.12 -9.56 -23.50
N VAL A 110 -30.41 -8.43 -23.35
CA VAL A 110 -30.31 -7.65 -22.10
C VAL A 110 -29.75 -8.46 -20.91
N ASP A 111 -28.91 -9.47 -21.18
CA ASP A 111 -28.29 -10.31 -20.13
C ASP A 111 -26.90 -9.77 -19.76
N PHE A 112 -26.89 -8.68 -18.98
CA PHE A 112 -25.68 -7.94 -18.58
C PHE A 112 -24.68 -8.77 -17.76
N ASP A 113 -25.14 -9.70 -16.94
CA ASP A 113 -24.27 -10.56 -16.14
C ASP A 113 -23.52 -11.56 -17.04
N ARG A 114 -24.22 -12.11 -18.02
CA ARG A 114 -23.62 -13.04 -18.98
C ARG A 114 -22.65 -12.35 -19.94
N ILE A 115 -22.96 -11.11 -20.35
CA ILE A 115 -22.04 -10.25 -21.11
C ILE A 115 -20.76 -10.00 -20.30
N ARG A 116 -20.88 -9.66 -19.02
CA ARG A 116 -19.72 -9.45 -18.15
C ARG A 116 -18.88 -10.71 -18.00
N ALA A 117 -19.50 -11.88 -17.90
CA ALA A 117 -18.80 -13.17 -17.88
C ALA A 117 -18.04 -13.45 -19.19
N PHE A 118 -18.58 -13.05 -20.35
CA PHE A 118 -17.89 -13.17 -21.64
C PHE A 118 -16.75 -12.16 -21.80
N GLN A 119 -16.96 -10.89 -21.41
CA GLN A 119 -15.90 -9.89 -21.39
C GLN A 119 -14.74 -10.32 -20.48
N LYS A 120 -15.04 -10.90 -19.32
CA LYS A 120 -14.03 -11.52 -18.47
C LYS A 120 -13.24 -12.58 -19.24
N LYS A 121 -13.84 -13.38 -20.13
CA LYS A 121 -13.13 -14.41 -20.92
C LYS A 121 -12.16 -13.84 -21.95
N LEU A 122 -12.30 -12.59 -22.39
CA LEU A 122 -11.31 -11.93 -23.24
C LEU A 122 -9.95 -11.74 -22.55
N SER A 123 -9.90 -11.67 -21.21
CA SER A 123 -8.61 -11.65 -20.52
C SER A 123 -7.94 -13.02 -20.57
N SER A 124 -6.80 -13.07 -21.25
CA SER A 124 -6.00 -14.27 -21.44
C SER A 124 -5.55 -14.87 -20.11
N PRO A 125 -5.87 -16.14 -19.82
CA PRO A 125 -5.34 -16.85 -18.66
C PRO A 125 -3.80 -16.88 -18.64
N TRP A 126 -3.21 -17.02 -17.46
CA TRP A 126 -1.75 -16.95 -17.23
C TRP A 126 -0.90 -17.93 -18.05
N ALA A 127 -1.49 -19.03 -18.53
CA ALA A 127 -0.84 -20.06 -19.32
C ALA A 127 -1.38 -20.18 -20.75
N SER A 128 -2.27 -19.28 -21.19
CA SER A 128 -2.96 -19.41 -22.48
C SER A 128 -2.02 -19.34 -23.68
N ASN A 129 -0.95 -18.56 -23.55
CA ASN A 129 0.01 -18.28 -24.63
C ASN A 129 1.19 -19.28 -24.66
N LEU A 130 1.18 -20.29 -23.79
CA LEU A 130 2.25 -21.27 -23.71
C LEU A 130 2.32 -22.08 -25.03
N PRO A 131 3.51 -22.32 -25.62
CA PRO A 131 3.61 -23.07 -26.86
C PRO A 131 3.27 -24.53 -26.61
N LEU A 132 2.55 -25.15 -27.54
CA LEU A 132 2.20 -26.58 -27.47
C LEU A 132 3.42 -27.49 -27.19
N PRO A 133 4.61 -27.30 -27.81
CA PRO A 133 5.78 -28.14 -27.49
C PRO A 133 6.24 -28.03 -26.03
N ILE A 134 6.15 -26.85 -25.42
CA ILE A 134 6.52 -26.66 -24.01
C ILE A 134 5.46 -27.25 -23.09
N PHE A 135 4.19 -27.02 -23.42
CA PHE A 135 3.06 -27.63 -22.71
C PHE A 135 3.18 -29.16 -22.69
N THR A 136 3.38 -29.79 -23.85
CA THR A 136 3.56 -31.25 -23.95
C THR A 136 4.74 -31.72 -23.11
N LYS A 137 5.89 -31.02 -23.14
CA LYS A 137 7.05 -31.36 -22.31
C LYS A 137 6.75 -31.28 -20.81
N LEU A 138 5.99 -30.27 -20.36
CA LEU A 138 5.57 -30.14 -18.96
C LEU A 138 4.66 -31.30 -18.55
N ILE A 139 3.66 -31.64 -19.37
CA ILE A 139 2.74 -32.76 -19.08
C ILE A 139 3.51 -34.09 -19.04
N THR A 140 4.37 -34.37 -20.02
CA THR A 140 5.21 -35.58 -20.06
C THR A 140 6.13 -35.65 -18.84
N ALA A 141 6.78 -34.53 -18.48
CA ALA A 141 7.60 -34.48 -17.27
C ALA A 141 6.78 -34.77 -16.01
N GLY A 142 5.55 -34.25 -15.93
CA GLY A 142 4.64 -34.51 -14.82
C GLY A 142 4.33 -35.99 -14.65
N TYR A 143 3.96 -36.68 -15.74
CA TYR A 143 3.74 -38.13 -15.71
C TYR A 143 4.98 -38.91 -15.28
N ASN A 144 6.16 -38.56 -15.83
CA ASN A 144 7.40 -39.26 -15.53
C ASN A 144 7.88 -39.05 -14.10
N ILE A 145 7.78 -37.83 -13.56
CA ILE A 145 8.31 -37.48 -12.24
C ILE A 145 7.35 -37.90 -11.13
N LEU A 146 6.05 -37.69 -11.31
CA LEU A 146 5.05 -38.00 -10.28
C LEU A 146 4.62 -39.47 -10.31
N ASN A 147 4.86 -40.17 -11.42
CA ASN A 147 4.38 -41.53 -11.68
C ASN A 147 2.89 -41.67 -11.33
N ASP A 148 2.10 -40.68 -11.75
CA ASP A 148 0.67 -40.58 -11.42
C ASP A 148 -0.17 -40.71 -12.69
N GLU A 149 -0.82 -41.87 -12.87
CA GLU A 149 -1.74 -42.12 -13.98
C GLU A 149 -2.96 -41.18 -13.95
N ASN A 150 -3.25 -40.60 -12.79
CA ASN A 150 -4.39 -39.74 -12.52
C ASN A 150 -4.07 -38.23 -12.59
N LEU A 151 -2.98 -37.85 -13.25
CA LEU A 151 -2.55 -36.45 -13.40
C LEU A 151 -3.62 -35.53 -14.02
N VAL A 152 -4.48 -36.09 -14.87
CA VAL A 152 -5.52 -35.37 -15.64
C VAL A 152 -6.94 -35.48 -15.03
N ILE A 153 -7.07 -35.92 -13.78
CA ILE A 153 -8.37 -35.97 -13.08
C ILE A 153 -9.05 -34.59 -13.09
N LYS A 154 -10.37 -34.58 -13.32
CA LYS A 154 -11.20 -33.38 -13.19
C LYS A 154 -11.37 -33.03 -11.71
N GLY A 155 -10.98 -31.81 -11.36
CA GLY A 155 -10.88 -31.33 -9.97
C GLY A 155 -9.51 -30.67 -9.75
N ASN A 156 -9.19 -30.30 -8.51
CA ASN A 156 -7.86 -29.80 -8.17
C ASN A 156 -7.44 -30.13 -6.73
N ASP A 157 -6.13 -30.24 -6.52
CA ASP A 157 -5.56 -30.64 -5.23
C ASP A 157 -5.78 -29.63 -4.10
N MET A 158 -5.95 -28.34 -4.41
CA MET A 158 -6.31 -27.34 -3.39
C MET A 158 -7.72 -27.59 -2.83
N GLU A 159 -8.66 -27.95 -3.70
CA GLU A 159 -10.02 -28.33 -3.28
C GLU A 159 -10.02 -29.65 -2.50
N LEU A 160 -9.26 -30.66 -2.96
CA LEU A 160 -9.08 -31.90 -2.20
C LEU A 160 -8.48 -31.62 -0.82
N PHE A 161 -7.42 -30.82 -0.74
CA PHE A 161 -6.79 -30.42 0.51
C PHE A 161 -7.79 -29.69 1.42
N HIS A 162 -8.66 -28.83 0.87
CA HIS A 162 -9.70 -28.16 1.64
C HIS A 162 -10.62 -29.14 2.38
N PHE A 163 -11.05 -30.23 1.72
CA PHE A 163 -11.88 -31.25 2.37
C PHE A 163 -11.08 -32.14 3.31
N LEU A 164 -9.86 -32.54 2.94
CA LEU A 164 -9.01 -33.38 3.79
C LEU A 164 -8.63 -32.66 5.10
N SER A 165 -8.32 -31.37 5.03
CA SER A 165 -7.98 -30.51 6.18
C SER A 165 -9.20 -29.98 6.95
N ALA A 166 -10.40 -30.46 6.62
CA ALA A 166 -11.66 -30.11 7.28
C ALA A 166 -12.02 -28.61 7.17
N GLY A 167 -11.68 -27.98 6.05
CA GLY A 167 -12.00 -26.60 5.74
C GLY A 167 -13.49 -26.23 5.83
N PRO A 168 -14.44 -27.08 5.40
CA PRO A 168 -15.88 -26.80 5.55
C PRO A 168 -16.39 -26.86 6.99
N LEU A 169 -15.66 -27.51 7.91
CA LEU A 169 -16.10 -27.65 9.29
C LEU A 169 -15.79 -26.38 10.10
N VAL A 170 -16.43 -26.25 11.25
CA VAL A 170 -16.07 -25.26 12.28
C VAL A 170 -14.74 -25.61 12.95
N ILE A 171 -14.03 -24.61 13.50
CA ILE A 171 -12.64 -24.77 13.95
C ILE A 171 -12.47 -25.80 15.07
N ASN A 172 -13.47 -25.99 15.92
CA ASN A 172 -13.46 -26.98 17.01
C ASN A 172 -13.59 -28.43 16.51
N GLN A 173 -14.26 -28.66 15.39
CA GLN A 173 -14.44 -30.01 14.79
C GLN A 173 -13.34 -30.36 13.78
N ALA A 174 -12.68 -29.36 13.21
CA ALA A 174 -11.68 -29.55 12.18
C ALA A 174 -10.45 -30.39 12.61
N PRO A 175 -9.91 -30.28 13.84
CA PRO A 175 -8.77 -31.09 14.27
C PRO A 175 -9.00 -32.58 14.12
N GLN A 176 -10.13 -33.09 14.64
CA GLN A 176 -10.45 -34.53 14.60
C GLN A 176 -10.46 -35.05 13.15
N LYS A 177 -11.11 -34.32 12.25
CA LYS A 177 -11.21 -34.72 10.84
C LYS A 177 -9.88 -34.61 10.09
N LEU A 178 -9.07 -33.59 10.38
CA LEU A 178 -7.72 -33.46 9.83
C LEU A 178 -6.84 -34.64 10.26
N PHE A 179 -6.87 -35.04 11.54
CA PHE A 179 -6.10 -36.17 12.03
C PHE A 179 -6.54 -37.51 11.42
N GLN A 180 -7.84 -37.71 11.19
CA GLN A 180 -8.36 -38.89 10.49
C GLN A 180 -7.80 -39.01 9.06
N ASN A 181 -7.63 -37.87 8.39
CA ASN A 181 -7.19 -37.80 7.00
C ASN A 181 -5.68 -37.55 6.87
N LEU A 182 -4.89 -37.64 7.96
CA LEU A 182 -3.49 -37.22 7.95
C LEU A 182 -2.62 -38.02 6.97
N ALA A 183 -2.92 -39.30 6.77
CA ALA A 183 -2.23 -40.14 5.79
C ALA A 183 -2.44 -39.61 4.36
N ASP A 184 -3.67 -39.27 3.99
CA ASP A 184 -4.01 -38.73 2.67
C ASP A 184 -3.42 -37.34 2.46
N ILE A 185 -3.38 -36.50 3.50
CA ILE A 185 -2.71 -35.18 3.45
C ILE A 185 -1.22 -35.35 3.23
N LYS A 186 -0.57 -36.31 3.92
CA LYS A 186 0.84 -36.61 3.73
C LYS A 186 1.13 -37.12 2.32
N ASP A 187 0.31 -38.03 1.79
CA ASP A 187 0.43 -38.49 0.40
C ASP A 187 0.33 -37.32 -0.59
N LEU A 188 -0.66 -36.44 -0.40
CA LEU A 188 -0.85 -35.27 -1.25
C LEU A 188 0.36 -34.33 -1.25
N ILE A 189 0.93 -34.03 -0.08
CA ILE A 189 2.11 -33.15 0.02
C ILE A 189 3.36 -33.86 -0.50
N ILE A 190 3.67 -35.07 -0.01
CA ILE A 190 4.97 -35.71 -0.25
C ILE A 190 5.03 -36.38 -1.63
N ASN A 191 4.01 -37.17 -1.98
CA ASN A 191 4.01 -37.98 -3.20
C ASN A 191 3.46 -37.20 -4.39
N LYS A 192 2.41 -36.38 -4.19
CA LYS A 192 1.85 -35.52 -5.26
C LYS A 192 2.51 -34.14 -5.34
N LYS A 193 3.51 -33.89 -4.47
CA LYS A 193 4.30 -32.66 -4.40
C LYS A 193 3.41 -31.42 -4.25
N PHE A 194 2.28 -31.52 -3.54
CA PHE A 194 1.29 -30.45 -3.48
C PHE A 194 1.89 -29.14 -2.98
N VAL A 195 1.89 -28.14 -3.85
CA VAL A 195 2.37 -26.77 -3.61
C VAL A 195 1.28 -25.82 -4.10
N PRO A 196 0.67 -25.00 -3.23
CA PRO A 196 -0.22 -23.92 -3.67
C PRO A 196 0.54 -22.91 -4.53
N PHE A 197 -0.15 -22.26 -5.45
CA PHE A 197 0.47 -21.18 -6.23
C PHE A 197 0.79 -20.00 -5.31
N PRO A 198 1.78 -19.16 -5.64
CA PRO A 198 2.21 -18.10 -4.74
C PRO A 198 1.09 -17.08 -4.51
N PRO A 199 1.12 -16.36 -3.36
CA PRO A 199 0.20 -15.27 -3.12
C PRO A 199 0.34 -14.18 -4.19
N ARG A 200 -0.79 -13.59 -4.57
CA ARG A 200 -0.78 -12.43 -5.46
C ARG A 200 -0.07 -11.24 -4.79
N PRO A 201 0.92 -10.61 -5.45
CA PRO A 201 1.54 -9.40 -4.95
C PRO A 201 0.50 -8.29 -4.71
N LYS A 202 0.61 -7.62 -3.55
CA LYS A 202 -0.19 -6.44 -3.25
C LYS A 202 0.33 -5.27 -4.11
N PRO A 203 -0.50 -4.66 -4.97
CA PRO A 203 -0.11 -3.48 -5.72
C PRO A 203 0.14 -2.34 -4.74
N ALA A 204 1.06 -1.43 -5.09
CA ALA A 204 1.19 -0.18 -4.37
C ALA A 204 -0.14 0.57 -4.43
N HIS A 205 -0.56 1.13 -3.30
CA HIS A 205 -1.79 1.92 -3.26
C HIS A 205 -1.66 3.19 -4.07
N GLU A 206 -2.69 3.44 -4.87
CA GLU A 206 -2.86 4.67 -5.62
C GLU A 206 -4.34 5.08 -5.52
N ASP A 207 -4.62 6.35 -5.27
CA ASP A 207 -5.98 6.91 -5.29
C ASP A 207 -6.48 7.13 -6.74
N THR A 208 -6.24 6.16 -7.61
CA THR A 208 -6.62 6.19 -9.02
C THR A 208 -7.91 5.40 -9.25
N VAL A 209 -8.67 5.83 -10.25
CA VAL A 209 -9.84 5.07 -10.73
C VAL A 209 -9.42 3.65 -11.12
N GLU A 210 -8.27 3.49 -11.77
CA GLU A 210 -7.73 2.21 -12.20
C GLU A 210 -7.40 1.29 -11.02
N TYR A 211 -6.79 1.81 -9.95
CA TYR A 211 -6.49 1.03 -8.76
C TYR A 211 -7.77 0.55 -8.06
N ILE A 212 -8.77 1.43 -7.89
CA ILE A 212 -10.04 1.05 -7.26
C ILE A 212 -10.75 -0.03 -8.10
N GLN A 213 -10.81 0.14 -9.42
CA GLN A 213 -11.38 -0.87 -10.32
C GLN A 213 -10.61 -2.20 -10.23
N LEU A 214 -9.28 -2.16 -10.18
CA LEU A 214 -8.46 -3.35 -9.99
C LEU A 214 -8.81 -4.05 -8.68
N MET A 215 -8.84 -3.34 -7.55
CA MET A 215 -9.13 -3.94 -6.25
C MET A 215 -10.56 -4.49 -6.17
N GLN A 216 -11.54 -3.79 -6.74
CA GLN A 216 -12.92 -4.29 -6.86
C GLN A 216 -13.02 -5.56 -7.72
N SER A 217 -12.26 -5.61 -8.83
CA SER A 217 -12.22 -6.78 -9.70
C SER A 217 -11.64 -8.00 -8.99
N ARG A 218 -10.60 -7.81 -8.16
CA ARG A 218 -9.96 -8.86 -7.36
C ARG A 218 -10.89 -9.38 -6.25
N ALA A 219 -11.75 -8.53 -5.69
CA ALA A 219 -12.68 -8.93 -4.63
C ALA A 219 -13.81 -9.85 -5.13
N HIS A 220 -14.19 -9.73 -6.41
CA HIS A 220 -15.28 -10.49 -7.04
C HIS A 220 -14.76 -11.45 -8.13
N GLU A 221 -13.49 -11.85 -8.03
CA GLU A 221 -12.87 -12.76 -8.99
C GLU A 221 -13.33 -14.20 -8.74
N GLU A 222 -13.57 -14.94 -9.82
CA GLU A 222 -13.88 -16.37 -9.77
C GLU A 222 -12.60 -17.18 -9.52
N TYR A 223 -12.71 -18.26 -8.74
CA TYR A 223 -11.62 -19.20 -8.53
C TYR A 223 -11.69 -20.32 -9.58
N PRO A 224 -10.57 -20.72 -10.21
CA PRO A 224 -9.22 -20.20 -10.00
C PRO A 224 -8.95 -18.84 -10.69
N PRO A 225 -8.13 -17.96 -10.08
CA PRO A 225 -7.80 -16.67 -10.68
C PRO A 225 -7.11 -16.78 -12.04
N LYS A 226 -7.44 -15.84 -12.94
CA LYS A 226 -6.95 -15.87 -14.33
C LYS A 226 -5.47 -15.60 -14.45
N ASP A 227 -4.93 -14.75 -13.59
CA ASP A 227 -3.49 -14.45 -13.51
C ASP A 227 -2.68 -15.58 -12.86
N GLY A 228 -3.35 -16.65 -12.43
CA GLY A 228 -2.77 -17.88 -11.92
C GLY A 228 -2.49 -17.86 -10.42
N TYR A 229 -2.19 -16.72 -9.81
CA TYR A 229 -1.87 -16.64 -8.38
C TYR A 229 -2.95 -17.25 -7.50
N GLU A 230 -2.56 -17.64 -6.28
CA GLU A 230 -3.52 -18.07 -5.29
C GLU A 230 -4.19 -16.87 -4.61
N ASN A 231 -5.49 -16.96 -4.40
CA ASN A 231 -6.23 -15.89 -3.72
C ASN A 231 -6.16 -16.07 -2.18
N SER A 232 -6.57 -15.05 -1.44
CA SER A 232 -6.53 -15.08 0.03
C SER A 232 -7.41 -16.15 0.66
N ARG A 233 -8.56 -16.50 0.03
CA ARG A 233 -9.50 -17.52 0.54
C ARG A 233 -8.86 -18.90 0.53
N GLN A 234 -8.20 -19.27 -0.56
CA GLN A 234 -7.52 -20.56 -0.69
C GLN A 234 -6.25 -20.64 0.16
N LEU A 235 -5.46 -19.56 0.24
CA LEU A 235 -4.32 -19.51 1.17
C LEU A 235 -4.75 -19.64 2.64
N ASN A 236 -5.94 -19.15 2.99
CA ASN A 236 -6.49 -19.33 4.33
C ASN A 236 -6.80 -20.79 4.67
N VAL A 237 -7.09 -21.64 3.67
CA VAL A 237 -7.23 -23.09 3.86
C VAL A 237 -5.90 -23.69 4.32
N ILE A 238 -4.80 -23.32 3.65
CA ILE A 238 -3.45 -23.76 4.01
C ILE A 238 -3.08 -23.25 5.42
N ALA A 239 -3.28 -21.96 5.68
CA ALA A 239 -2.98 -21.35 6.97
C ALA A 239 -3.75 -22.01 8.12
N ARG A 240 -5.04 -22.30 7.91
CA ARG A 240 -5.87 -22.98 8.90
C ARG A 240 -5.39 -24.40 9.19
N ALA A 241 -4.99 -25.16 8.17
CA ALA A 241 -4.44 -26.50 8.37
C ALA A 241 -3.15 -26.47 9.20
N ILE A 242 -2.26 -25.49 8.94
CA ILE A 242 -1.02 -25.29 9.72
C ILE A 242 -1.34 -24.90 11.16
N LEU A 243 -2.35 -24.07 11.40
CA LEU A 243 -2.74 -23.70 12.75
C LEU A 243 -3.20 -24.89 13.59
N ILE A 244 -3.87 -25.86 12.96
CA ILE A 244 -4.33 -27.11 13.58
C ILE A 244 -3.18 -28.09 13.77
N TYR A 245 -2.37 -28.33 12.72
CA TYR A 245 -1.24 -29.25 12.74
C TYR A 245 0.03 -28.58 12.15
N PRO A 246 0.82 -27.88 12.98
CA PRO A 246 1.95 -27.08 12.50
C PRO A 246 3.04 -27.88 11.76
N ASP A 247 3.18 -29.17 12.07
CA ASP A 247 4.18 -30.05 11.47
C ASP A 247 3.96 -30.30 9.96
N LEU A 248 2.81 -29.91 9.40
CA LEU A 248 2.62 -29.89 7.93
C LEU A 248 3.70 -29.05 7.23
N VAL A 249 4.21 -28.00 7.88
CA VAL A 249 5.29 -27.16 7.34
C VAL A 249 6.53 -28.00 7.02
N THR A 250 6.86 -28.98 7.86
CA THR A 250 8.02 -29.84 7.66
C THR A 250 7.85 -30.69 6.40
N LEU A 251 6.64 -31.19 6.11
CA LEU A 251 6.35 -31.96 4.90
C LEU A 251 6.55 -31.13 3.62
N TRP A 252 6.13 -29.85 3.63
CA TRP A 252 6.38 -28.96 2.49
C TRP A 252 7.87 -28.64 2.31
N LYS A 253 8.61 -28.46 3.41
CA LYS A 253 10.06 -28.26 3.34
C LYS A 253 10.81 -29.48 2.84
N GLU A 254 10.36 -30.69 3.21
CA GLU A 254 10.94 -31.95 2.71
C GLU A 254 10.87 -32.08 1.19
N ILE A 255 9.82 -31.54 0.55
CA ILE A 255 9.73 -31.54 -0.92
C ILE A 255 10.43 -30.36 -1.59
N GLY A 256 11.02 -29.43 -0.81
CA GLY A 256 11.73 -28.25 -1.31
C GLY A 256 10.90 -26.96 -1.39
N TYR A 257 9.70 -26.92 -0.80
CA TYR A 257 8.88 -25.70 -0.70
C TYR A 257 9.19 -24.95 0.60
N TYR A 258 10.24 -24.14 0.57
CA TYR A 258 10.73 -23.41 1.74
C TYR A 258 9.98 -22.09 1.98
N GLU A 259 9.31 -21.58 0.95
CA GLU A 259 8.57 -20.31 0.94
C GLU A 259 7.19 -20.43 1.60
N ILE A 260 6.73 -21.64 1.97
CA ILE A 260 5.44 -21.86 2.63
C ILE A 260 5.23 -20.93 3.82
N CYS A 261 6.26 -20.75 4.66
CA CYS A 261 6.15 -19.88 5.83
C CYS A 261 5.99 -18.40 5.45
N SER A 262 6.63 -17.93 4.37
CA SER A 262 6.46 -16.56 3.89
C SER A 262 5.12 -16.34 3.20
N ASP A 263 4.66 -17.31 2.42
CA ASP A 263 3.46 -17.18 1.60
C ASP A 263 2.17 -17.06 2.42
N VAL A 264 2.12 -17.77 3.55
CA VAL A 264 0.97 -17.73 4.47
C VAL A 264 1.30 -17.07 5.81
N ASN A 265 2.41 -16.31 5.88
CA ASN A 265 2.90 -15.73 7.14
C ASN A 265 1.85 -14.93 7.89
N ASP A 266 1.23 -13.97 7.20
CA ASP A 266 0.28 -13.05 7.81
C ASP A 266 -0.97 -13.80 8.28
N LEU A 267 -1.48 -14.73 7.46
CA LEU A 267 -2.66 -15.53 7.77
C LEU A 267 -2.43 -16.45 8.97
N VAL A 268 -1.29 -17.15 9.02
CA VAL A 268 -0.96 -18.05 10.14
C VAL A 268 -0.74 -17.25 11.42
N MET A 269 0.03 -16.17 11.37
CA MET A 269 0.34 -15.39 12.57
C MET A 269 -0.91 -14.68 13.13
N GLN A 270 -1.75 -14.09 12.27
CA GLN A 270 -3.02 -13.47 12.69
C GLN A 270 -4.01 -14.53 13.17
N GLY A 271 -4.14 -15.65 12.45
CA GLY A 271 -5.04 -16.75 12.84
C GLY A 271 -4.66 -17.37 14.19
N ALA A 272 -3.36 -17.44 14.50
CA ALA A 272 -2.90 -17.87 15.83
C ALA A 272 -3.39 -16.96 16.95
N LEU A 273 -3.37 -15.64 16.73
CA LEU A 273 -3.86 -14.66 17.70
C LEU A 273 -5.40 -14.64 17.78
N LEU A 274 -6.11 -14.83 16.66
CA LEU A 274 -7.57 -15.02 16.66
C LEU A 274 -8.03 -16.24 17.44
N ILE A 275 -7.27 -17.34 17.38
CA ILE A 275 -7.57 -18.54 18.18
C ILE A 275 -7.38 -18.26 19.67
N LEU A 276 -6.37 -17.47 20.04
CA LEU A 276 -6.13 -17.08 21.43
C LEU A 276 -7.16 -16.06 21.93
N PHE A 277 -7.56 -15.12 21.09
CA PHE A 277 -8.49 -14.03 21.40
C PHE A 277 -9.69 -14.08 20.45
N PRO A 278 -10.61 -15.04 20.61
CA PRO A 278 -11.77 -15.17 19.74
C PRO A 278 -12.68 -13.93 19.83
N PRO A 279 -13.28 -13.47 18.72
CA PRO A 279 -14.26 -12.38 18.75
C PRO A 279 -15.44 -12.66 19.69
N THR A 280 -15.91 -13.91 19.66
CA THR A 280 -16.94 -14.48 20.54
C THR A 280 -16.34 -15.63 21.33
N PRO A 281 -15.83 -15.37 22.54
CA PRO A 281 -15.26 -16.42 23.38
C PRO A 281 -16.30 -17.47 23.79
N PRO A 282 -15.95 -18.77 23.77
CA PRO A 282 -16.79 -19.80 24.37
C PRO A 282 -16.83 -19.64 25.92
N ALA A 283 -17.82 -20.25 26.56
CA ALA A 283 -18.10 -20.05 27.98
C ALA A 283 -16.95 -20.49 28.91
N ASP A 284 -16.12 -21.43 28.46
CA ASP A 284 -14.94 -21.98 29.13
C ASP A 284 -13.64 -21.25 28.75
N TRP A 285 -13.71 -20.17 27.96
CA TRP A 285 -12.52 -19.44 27.55
C TRP A 285 -11.95 -18.60 28.69
N GLU A 286 -10.72 -18.91 29.05
CA GLU A 286 -9.89 -18.06 29.91
C GLU A 286 -8.99 -17.17 29.06
N ARG A 287 -8.94 -15.90 29.41
CA ARG A 287 -8.13 -14.91 28.70
C ARG A 287 -6.64 -15.29 28.76
N PRO A 288 -5.97 -15.47 27.59
CA PRO A 288 -4.54 -15.80 27.58
C PRO A 288 -3.67 -14.69 28.17
N ASP A 289 -2.68 -15.10 28.97
CA ASP A 289 -1.63 -14.21 29.46
C ASP A 289 -0.48 -14.07 28.45
N THR A 290 0.45 -13.17 28.75
CA THR A 290 1.65 -12.92 27.94
C THR A 290 2.48 -14.20 27.71
N LYS A 291 2.53 -15.13 28.67
CA LYS A 291 3.31 -16.37 28.55
C LYS A 291 2.69 -17.32 27.53
N ILE A 292 1.37 -17.48 27.53
CA ILE A 292 0.63 -18.33 26.58
C ILE A 292 0.80 -17.80 25.17
N VAL A 293 0.63 -16.48 24.98
CA VAL A 293 0.80 -15.84 23.66
C VAL A 293 2.23 -16.02 23.15
N VAL A 294 3.25 -15.74 23.97
CA VAL A 294 4.66 -15.92 23.61
C VAL A 294 4.97 -17.38 23.27
N LYS A 295 4.45 -18.35 24.03
CA LYS A 295 4.65 -19.78 23.76
C LYS A 295 4.11 -20.15 22.38
N ARG A 296 2.88 -19.72 22.07
CA ARG A 296 2.24 -20.03 20.78
C ARG A 296 2.98 -19.39 19.61
N LEU A 297 3.34 -18.11 19.72
CA LEU A 297 4.08 -17.42 18.66
C LEU A 297 5.48 -18.01 18.45
N LYS A 298 6.20 -18.38 19.52
CA LYS A 298 7.51 -19.06 19.42
C LYS A 298 7.42 -20.41 18.70
N GLN A 299 6.35 -21.18 18.93
CA GLN A 299 6.13 -22.44 18.21
C GLN A 299 6.13 -22.21 16.69
N LEU A 300 5.41 -21.19 16.22
CA LEU A 300 5.34 -20.85 14.80
C LEU A 300 6.65 -20.26 14.28
N ILE A 301 7.29 -19.37 15.06
CA ILE A 301 8.57 -18.77 14.68
C ILE A 301 9.67 -19.84 14.51
N ASN A 302 9.69 -20.86 15.36
CA ASN A 302 10.62 -21.99 15.25
C ASN A 302 10.43 -22.78 13.95
N LEU A 303 9.23 -22.77 13.36
CA LEU A 303 8.96 -23.37 12.06
C LEU A 303 9.37 -22.48 10.89
N GLY A 304 9.69 -21.20 11.11
CA GLY A 304 10.14 -20.25 10.08
C GLY A 304 9.20 -19.08 9.83
N PHE A 305 8.07 -19.00 10.54
CA PHE A 305 7.18 -17.83 10.49
C PHE A 305 7.84 -16.60 11.13
N LYS A 306 7.42 -15.41 10.73
CA LYS A 306 8.04 -14.14 11.15
C LYS A 306 6.99 -13.19 11.72
N LEU A 307 7.24 -12.73 12.95
CA LEU A 307 6.51 -11.63 13.57
C LEU A 307 7.04 -10.29 13.05
N THR A 308 6.64 -9.90 11.84
CA THR A 308 7.05 -8.64 11.20
C THR A 308 6.28 -7.44 11.77
N ALA A 309 6.71 -6.22 11.46
CA ALA A 309 5.97 -5.01 11.86
C ALA A 309 4.54 -5.01 11.32
N SER A 310 4.35 -5.44 10.07
CA SER A 310 3.01 -5.54 9.46
C SER A 310 2.14 -6.57 10.18
N VAL A 311 2.67 -7.74 10.55
CA VAL A 311 1.91 -8.73 11.31
C VAL A 311 1.49 -8.21 12.69
N MET A 312 2.40 -7.56 13.40
CA MET A 312 2.12 -6.99 14.73
C MET A 312 1.03 -5.92 14.65
N GLU A 313 1.12 -5.02 13.66
CA GLU A 313 0.13 -3.97 13.45
C GLU A 313 -1.23 -4.52 13.04
N GLU A 314 -1.30 -5.41 12.06
CA GLU A 314 -2.57 -5.99 11.62
C GLU A 314 -3.24 -6.80 12.74
N ALA A 315 -2.44 -7.43 13.62
CA ALA A 315 -2.98 -8.08 14.81
C ALA A 315 -3.61 -7.07 15.78
N LEU A 316 -2.96 -5.93 16.06
CA LEU A 316 -3.55 -4.88 16.91
C LEU A 316 -4.80 -4.28 16.25
N HIS A 317 -4.76 -4.05 14.94
CA HIS A 317 -5.91 -3.55 14.19
C HIS A 317 -7.11 -4.51 14.22
N LEU A 318 -6.87 -5.81 14.08
CA LEU A 318 -7.93 -6.82 14.16
C LEU A 318 -8.68 -6.79 15.49
N PHE A 319 -7.98 -6.39 16.57
CA PHE A 319 -8.53 -6.25 17.91
C PHE A 319 -8.79 -4.80 18.31
N GLU A 320 -8.91 -3.87 17.36
CA GLU A 320 -9.02 -2.43 17.62
C GLU A 320 -10.05 -2.09 18.71
N HIS A 321 -11.24 -2.69 18.64
CA HIS A 321 -12.34 -2.53 19.61
C HIS A 321 -12.08 -3.09 21.02
N LYS A 322 -11.04 -3.90 21.21
CA LYS A 322 -10.66 -4.55 22.49
C LYS A 322 -9.24 -4.21 22.92
N LEU A 323 -8.60 -3.21 22.31
CA LEU A 323 -7.20 -2.87 22.62
C LEU A 323 -6.97 -2.47 24.07
N ASN A 324 -7.94 -1.81 24.71
CA ASN A 324 -7.88 -1.48 26.14
C ASN A 324 -7.83 -2.73 27.03
N GLU A 325 -8.41 -3.84 26.56
CA GLU A 325 -8.36 -5.10 27.27
C GLU A 325 -7.06 -5.82 26.95
N ILE A 326 -6.80 -6.16 25.68
CA ILE A 326 -5.77 -7.15 25.29
C ILE A 326 -4.50 -6.55 24.68
N GLY A 327 -4.50 -5.26 24.35
CA GLY A 327 -3.41 -4.63 23.60
C GLY A 327 -2.07 -4.67 24.34
N ASP A 328 -2.05 -4.45 25.66
CA ASP A 328 -0.82 -4.49 26.46
C ASP A 328 -0.20 -5.89 26.52
N VAL A 329 -1.04 -6.93 26.61
CA VAL A 329 -0.59 -8.33 26.56
C VAL A 329 0.06 -8.64 25.21
N LEU A 330 -0.53 -8.14 24.11
CA LEU A 330 0.03 -8.31 22.76
C LEU A 330 1.39 -7.58 22.63
N LEU A 331 1.47 -6.30 23.02
CA LEU A 331 2.71 -5.54 22.94
C LEU A 331 3.82 -6.13 23.81
N GLU A 332 3.50 -6.59 25.02
CA GLU A 332 4.43 -7.33 25.88
C GLU A 332 4.94 -8.60 25.22
N SER A 333 4.03 -9.36 24.63
CA SER A 333 4.38 -10.61 23.95
C SER A 333 5.31 -10.34 22.76
N PHE A 334 5.03 -9.29 21.99
CA PHE A 334 5.86 -8.85 20.88
C PHE A 334 7.25 -8.39 21.37
N GLN A 335 7.32 -7.68 22.49
CA GLN A 335 8.56 -7.27 23.13
C GLN A 335 9.44 -8.45 23.53
N ILE A 336 8.85 -9.44 24.20
CA ILE A 336 9.55 -10.64 24.65
C ILE A 336 10.10 -11.44 23.45
N ILE A 337 9.36 -11.48 22.35
CA ILE A 337 9.80 -12.14 21.11
C ILE A 337 10.93 -11.35 20.44
N HIS A 338 10.80 -10.03 20.35
CA HIS A 338 11.78 -9.18 19.66
C HIS A 338 13.05 -8.90 20.46
N LYS A 339 13.10 -9.19 21.77
CA LYS A 339 14.24 -9.15 22.75
C LYS A 339 15.11 -7.88 22.82
N LYS A 340 15.26 -7.13 21.74
CA LYS A 340 16.14 -5.98 21.53
C LYS A 340 15.37 -4.66 21.43
N LYS A 341 14.03 -4.70 21.43
CA LYS A 341 13.17 -3.51 21.26
C LYS A 341 12.37 -3.28 22.53
N SER A 342 12.22 -2.02 22.92
CA SER A 342 11.29 -1.61 23.98
C SER A 342 9.84 -1.70 23.48
N LYS A 343 8.87 -1.64 24.41
CA LYS A 343 7.45 -1.53 24.04
C LYS A 343 7.20 -0.31 23.17
N SER A 344 7.75 0.85 23.54
CA SER A 344 7.65 2.07 22.73
C SER A 344 8.22 1.89 21.32
N ALA A 345 9.39 1.25 21.18
CA ALA A 345 9.96 1.01 19.85
C ALA A 345 9.09 0.07 18.99
N ILE A 346 8.41 -0.91 19.61
CA ILE A 346 7.45 -1.77 18.90
C ILE A 346 6.21 -0.97 18.51
N ALA A 347 5.66 -0.17 19.42
CA ALA A 347 4.52 0.70 19.14
C ALA A 347 4.82 1.67 18.00
N SER A 348 6.03 2.26 17.95
CA SER A 348 6.46 3.10 16.83
C SER A 348 6.55 2.35 15.50
N LEU A 349 6.99 1.09 15.50
CA LEU A 349 7.00 0.26 14.28
C LEU A 349 5.60 -0.08 13.81
N CYS A 350 4.70 -0.38 14.74
CA CYS A 350 3.29 -0.58 14.44
C CYS A 350 2.65 0.72 13.92
N LEU A 351 3.00 1.88 14.48
CA LEU A 351 2.50 3.18 14.03
C LEU A 351 2.82 3.42 12.55
N ILE A 352 4.04 3.13 12.11
CA ILE A 352 4.41 3.21 10.68
C ILE A 352 3.43 2.38 9.85
N GLN A 353 3.19 1.12 10.21
CA GLN A 353 2.30 0.26 9.43
C GLN A 353 0.81 0.67 9.54
N ALA A 354 0.41 1.29 10.65
CA ALA A 354 -0.95 1.72 10.90
C ALA A 354 -1.38 2.91 10.05
N ILE A 355 -0.41 3.74 9.61
CA ILE A 355 -0.67 4.93 8.79
C ILE A 355 -0.57 4.68 7.29
N LYS A 356 -0.46 3.42 6.85
CA LYS A 356 -0.39 3.07 5.43
C LYS A 356 -1.56 3.67 4.63
N PRO A 357 -1.36 4.03 3.35
CA PRO A 357 -2.34 4.79 2.58
C PRO A 357 -3.69 4.08 2.42
N GLU A 358 -3.71 2.75 2.41
CA GLU A 358 -4.92 1.94 2.26
C GLU A 358 -5.85 1.99 3.48
N ARG A 359 -5.37 2.48 4.64
CA ARG A 359 -6.14 2.52 5.89
C ARG A 359 -6.99 3.80 5.91
N SER A 360 -8.28 3.67 6.18
CA SER A 360 -9.24 4.80 6.13
C SER A 360 -9.32 5.63 7.42
N HIS A 361 -8.83 5.11 8.54
CA HIS A 361 -8.84 5.76 9.86
C HIS A 361 -10.20 6.36 10.26
N ARG A 362 -11.30 5.66 9.93
CA ARG A 362 -12.64 6.02 10.43
C ARG A 362 -12.79 5.79 11.93
N LYS A 363 -11.96 4.91 12.48
CA LYS A 363 -11.76 4.71 13.90
C LYS A 363 -10.32 5.08 14.22
N THR A 364 -10.13 5.64 15.41
CA THR A 364 -8.83 6.15 15.87
C THR A 364 -8.30 5.36 17.05
N ASP A 365 -9.02 4.36 17.55
CA ASP A 365 -8.66 3.58 18.74
C ASP A 365 -7.25 2.99 18.63
N LEU A 366 -6.87 2.44 17.46
CA LEU A 366 -5.52 1.93 17.24
C LEU A 366 -4.46 3.03 17.29
N LEU A 367 -4.72 4.19 16.68
CA LEU A 367 -3.79 5.31 16.66
C LEU A 367 -3.58 5.86 18.07
N GLU A 368 -4.66 6.04 18.83
CA GLU A 368 -4.61 6.49 20.22
C GLU A 368 -3.87 5.47 21.10
N PHE A 369 -4.23 4.20 21.00
CA PHE A 369 -3.59 3.11 21.75
C PHE A 369 -2.08 3.07 21.54
N LEU A 370 -1.62 3.21 20.29
CA LEU A 370 -0.20 3.23 19.95
C LEU A 370 0.47 4.51 20.43
N ASN A 371 -0.16 5.67 20.19
CA ASN A 371 0.36 6.98 20.55
C ASN A 371 0.65 7.07 22.06
N ASP A 372 -0.26 6.58 22.89
CA ASP A 372 -0.14 6.62 24.35
C ASP A 372 0.96 5.71 24.91
N ARG A 373 1.51 4.81 24.08
CA ARG A 373 2.56 3.85 24.44
C ARG A 373 3.91 4.18 23.80
N ILE A 374 4.01 5.34 23.16
CA ILE A 374 5.25 5.83 22.55
C ILE A 374 5.84 6.93 23.43
N ASP A 375 7.13 6.83 23.75
CA ASP A 375 7.82 7.79 24.63
C ASP A 375 7.90 9.21 24.03
N GLN A 376 8.08 9.31 22.70
CA GLN A 376 8.12 10.57 21.94
C GLN A 376 7.13 10.52 20.76
N PRO A 377 5.82 10.70 21.02
CA PRO A 377 4.76 10.40 20.06
C PRO A 377 4.82 11.27 18.80
N GLU A 378 5.03 12.58 18.94
CA GLU A 378 5.11 13.49 17.78
C GLU A 378 6.31 13.17 16.88
N LYS A 379 7.48 12.89 17.47
CA LYS A 379 8.68 12.50 16.73
C LYS A 379 8.48 11.16 16.02
N ALA A 380 7.85 10.20 16.67
CA ALA A 380 7.52 8.91 16.05
C ALA A 380 6.54 9.08 14.89
N MET A 381 5.52 9.94 15.04
CA MET A 381 4.58 10.26 13.98
C MET A 381 5.29 10.90 12.79
N LYS A 382 6.17 11.89 13.03
CA LYS A 382 6.99 12.50 11.97
C LYS A 382 7.82 11.47 11.20
N ASN A 383 8.51 10.58 11.90
CA ASN A 383 9.28 9.50 11.27
C ASN A 383 8.39 8.56 10.46
N ALA A 384 7.18 8.28 10.94
CA ALA A 384 6.21 7.48 10.21
C ALA A 384 5.77 8.18 8.91
N LEU A 385 5.42 9.45 8.97
CA LEU A 385 5.07 10.27 7.80
C LEU A 385 6.20 10.29 6.75
N GLU A 386 7.47 10.33 7.18
CA GLU A 386 8.63 10.26 6.30
C GLU A 386 8.74 8.93 5.55
N CYS A 387 8.39 7.82 6.20
CA CYS A 387 8.39 6.50 5.57
C CYS A 387 7.42 6.42 4.36
N TYR A 388 6.33 7.20 4.40
CA TYR A 388 5.36 7.32 3.30
C TYR A 388 5.59 8.55 2.41
N LYS A 389 6.73 9.23 2.57
CA LYS A 389 7.09 10.42 1.78
C LYS A 389 6.03 11.52 1.85
N VAL A 390 5.41 11.70 3.01
CA VAL A 390 4.48 12.81 3.28
C VAL A 390 5.30 14.11 3.32
N GLY A 391 4.87 15.11 2.56
CA GLY A 391 5.45 16.45 2.53
C GLY A 391 5.53 17.01 1.11
N PHE A 392 6.25 18.12 0.95
CA PHE A 392 6.50 18.75 -0.34
C PHE A 392 7.66 18.04 -1.05
N ARG A 393 7.43 17.49 -2.25
CA ARG A 393 8.34 16.59 -3.00
C ARG A 393 8.80 17.15 -4.34
N TYR A 394 7.99 17.96 -5.00
CA TYR A 394 8.21 18.40 -6.37
C TYR A 394 8.47 19.89 -6.44
N ASN A 395 9.43 20.28 -7.29
CA ASN A 395 9.62 21.68 -7.64
C ASN A 395 8.58 22.16 -8.67
N THR A 396 8.53 23.47 -8.90
CA THR A 396 7.56 24.14 -9.80
C THR A 396 7.54 23.58 -11.23
N PHE A 397 8.66 23.05 -11.72
CA PHE A 397 8.75 22.41 -13.03
C PHE A 397 8.25 20.97 -13.01
N SER A 398 8.63 20.21 -11.98
CA SER A 398 8.33 18.78 -11.89
C SER A 398 6.86 18.52 -11.56
N ILE A 399 6.24 19.38 -10.75
CA ILE A 399 4.82 19.26 -10.35
C ILE A 399 3.88 19.36 -11.57
N LYS A 400 4.24 20.09 -12.62
CA LYS A 400 3.45 20.17 -13.87
C LYS A 400 3.53 18.88 -14.70
N LYS A 401 4.62 18.11 -14.55
CA LYS A 401 4.91 16.92 -15.36
C LYS A 401 4.39 15.62 -14.77
N ILE A 402 4.12 15.58 -13.47
CA ILE A 402 3.64 14.35 -12.83
C ILE A 402 2.22 14.01 -13.32
N LYS A 403 2.02 12.72 -13.58
CA LYS A 403 0.74 12.19 -14.08
C LYS A 403 -0.38 12.33 -13.04
N ILE A 404 -0.07 12.09 -11.77
CA ILE A 404 -1.04 12.17 -10.67
C ILE A 404 -0.38 12.63 -9.38
N ARG A 405 -1.11 13.43 -8.58
CA ARG A 405 -0.84 13.67 -7.16
C ARG A 405 -2.12 13.56 -6.34
N SER A 406 -2.21 12.53 -5.50
CA SER A 406 -3.14 12.47 -4.36
C SER A 406 -2.37 12.66 -3.05
N LEU A 407 -3.04 12.71 -1.90
CA LEU A 407 -2.40 12.69 -0.58
C LEU A 407 -1.52 11.44 -0.41
N SER A 408 -0.42 11.57 0.31
CA SER A 408 0.52 10.45 0.52
C SER A 408 -0.04 9.39 1.48
N VAL A 409 -0.95 9.76 2.36
CA VAL A 409 -1.71 8.88 3.28
C VAL A 409 -3.15 9.41 3.40
N HIS A 410 -4.05 8.63 3.99
CA HIS A 410 -5.47 8.96 4.04
C HIS A 410 -5.77 10.26 4.80
N SER A 411 -6.69 11.09 4.28
CA SER A 411 -7.02 12.42 4.84
C SER A 411 -7.47 12.41 6.31
N ASN A 412 -8.15 11.34 6.76
CA ASN A 412 -8.57 11.20 8.16
C ASN A 412 -7.39 11.11 9.13
N LEU A 413 -6.24 10.59 8.70
CA LEU A 413 -5.03 10.62 9.51
C LEU A 413 -4.52 12.06 9.67
N TYR A 414 -4.53 12.87 8.62
CA TYR A 414 -4.14 14.28 8.72
C TYR A 414 -5.05 15.05 9.66
N TYR A 415 -6.36 14.78 9.59
CA TYR A 415 -7.34 15.34 10.53
C TYR A 415 -7.02 14.90 11.97
N TRP A 416 -6.73 13.62 12.18
CA TRP A 416 -6.34 13.12 13.50
C TRP A 416 -5.07 13.77 14.04
N ILE A 417 -4.02 13.89 13.22
CA ILE A 417 -2.76 14.54 13.59
C ILE A 417 -3.01 16.00 13.99
N LEU A 418 -3.81 16.73 13.19
CA LEU A 418 -4.18 18.11 13.46
C LEU A 418 -4.88 18.26 14.81
N LYS A 419 -5.84 17.37 15.13
CA LYS A 419 -6.57 17.43 16.41
C LYS A 419 -5.73 16.96 17.59
N LYS A 420 -4.86 15.96 17.40
CA LYS A 420 -4.04 15.37 18.47
C LYS A 420 -2.84 16.23 18.85
N PHE A 421 -2.09 16.73 17.87
CA PHE A 421 -0.84 17.48 18.08
C PHE A 421 -1.00 19.00 17.93
N GLY A 422 -2.09 19.46 17.32
CA GLY A 422 -2.40 20.88 17.19
C GLY A 422 -1.65 21.58 16.04
N PRO A 423 -1.92 22.87 15.85
CA PRO A 423 -1.50 23.61 14.66
C PRO A 423 -0.01 23.96 14.61
N ASN A 424 0.65 24.04 15.76
CA ASN A 424 2.07 24.39 15.87
C ASN A 424 3.00 23.17 15.84
N SER A 425 2.45 21.96 15.69
CA SER A 425 3.24 20.73 15.64
C SER A 425 4.02 20.61 14.33
N GLU A 426 5.24 20.07 14.42
CA GLU A 426 6.05 19.79 13.24
C GLU A 426 5.41 18.70 12.36
N ALA A 427 4.76 17.70 12.97
CA ALA A 427 4.03 16.67 12.25
C ALA A 427 2.84 17.26 11.48
N THR A 428 2.06 18.15 12.11
CA THR A 428 0.97 18.88 11.45
C THR A 428 1.48 19.73 10.30
N GLN A 429 2.59 20.46 10.49
CA GLN A 429 3.18 21.26 9.41
C GLN A 429 3.60 20.39 8.21
N LYS A 430 4.16 19.20 8.47
CA LYS A 430 4.55 18.25 7.42
C LYS A 430 3.33 17.70 6.67
N CYS A 431 2.22 17.44 7.36
CA CYS A 431 0.95 17.11 6.71
C CYS A 431 0.47 18.26 5.81
N PHE A 432 0.56 19.50 6.29
CA PHE A 432 0.15 20.67 5.51
C PHE A 432 0.95 20.82 4.22
N GLU A 433 2.25 20.54 4.24
CA GLU A 433 3.09 20.51 3.03
C GLU A 433 2.57 19.52 1.96
N ASP A 434 2.18 18.32 2.38
CA ASP A 434 1.64 17.28 1.49
C ASP A 434 0.29 17.69 0.89
N ILE A 435 -0.58 18.26 1.73
CA ILE A 435 -1.89 18.78 1.34
C ILE A 435 -1.73 19.93 0.35
N MET A 436 -0.86 20.91 0.65
CA MET A 436 -0.56 22.06 -0.19
C MET A 436 -0.09 21.65 -1.58
N GLU A 437 0.92 20.76 -1.65
CA GLU A 437 1.42 20.26 -2.93
C GLU A 437 0.31 19.59 -3.75
N SER A 438 -0.54 18.78 -3.10
CA SER A 438 -1.64 18.08 -3.78
C SER A 438 -2.70 19.05 -4.28
N ARG A 439 -3.01 20.09 -3.49
CA ARG A 439 -4.02 21.09 -3.87
C ARG A 439 -3.55 21.99 -5.00
N ILE A 440 -2.28 22.38 -4.99
CA ILE A 440 -1.62 23.11 -6.10
C ILE A 440 -1.62 22.26 -7.37
N TRP A 441 -1.26 20.97 -7.28
CA TRP A 441 -1.25 20.10 -8.45
C TRP A 441 -2.64 19.98 -9.11
N ILE A 442 -3.70 19.83 -8.31
CA ILE A 442 -5.08 19.78 -8.84
C ILE A 442 -5.38 21.05 -9.64
N ASP A 443 -5.09 22.24 -9.09
CA ASP A 443 -5.36 23.49 -9.78
C ASP A 443 -4.57 23.60 -11.09
N LEU A 444 -3.28 23.28 -11.08
CA LEU A 444 -2.45 23.28 -12.28
C LEU A 444 -2.98 22.34 -13.37
N LYS A 445 -3.56 21.19 -12.99
CA LYS A 445 -4.18 20.27 -13.96
C LYS A 445 -5.54 20.72 -14.45
N SER A 446 -6.35 21.34 -13.59
CA SER A 446 -7.62 21.96 -14.02
C SER A 446 -7.39 23.11 -15.00
N GLN A 447 -6.26 23.82 -14.91
CA GLN A 447 -5.89 24.86 -15.88
C GLN A 447 -5.58 24.30 -17.28
N GLU A 448 -5.12 23.04 -17.40
CA GLU A 448 -4.80 22.40 -18.69
C GLU A 448 -6.08 21.97 -19.45
N ILE A 449 -7.16 21.63 -18.74
CA ILE A 449 -8.42 21.12 -19.32
C ILE A 449 -9.63 21.80 -18.64
N LEU A 450 -10.09 22.92 -19.21
CA LEU A 450 -11.13 23.78 -18.62
C LEU A 450 -12.51 23.11 -18.45
N GLU A 451 -12.80 22.04 -19.20
CA GLU A 451 -14.11 21.36 -19.17
C GLU A 451 -14.25 20.35 -18.03
N ARG A 452 -13.18 20.03 -17.29
CA ARG A 452 -13.19 19.00 -16.25
C ARG A 452 -12.97 19.60 -14.87
N GLU A 453 -13.90 19.29 -13.97
CA GLU A 453 -13.83 19.69 -12.57
C GLU A 453 -12.75 18.90 -11.79
N ILE A 454 -12.51 17.63 -12.16
CA ILE A 454 -11.52 16.75 -11.52
C ILE A 454 -10.43 16.37 -12.52
N PRO A 455 -9.14 16.44 -12.15
CA PRO A 455 -8.04 15.94 -12.96
C PRO A 455 -8.18 14.45 -13.34
N ASP A 456 -7.67 14.10 -14.51
CA ASP A 456 -7.73 12.73 -15.04
C ASP A 456 -7.12 11.69 -14.08
N HIS A 457 -7.72 10.50 -14.05
CA HIS A 457 -7.38 9.37 -13.17
C HIS A 457 -7.64 9.58 -11.67
N LEU A 458 -7.74 10.81 -11.17
CA LEU A 458 -8.05 11.09 -9.78
C LEU A 458 -9.52 10.79 -9.48
N THR A 459 -9.79 10.15 -8.34
CA THR A 459 -11.15 9.83 -7.94
C THR A 459 -11.87 11.05 -7.34
N ARG A 460 -13.19 11.13 -7.48
CA ARG A 460 -14.02 12.16 -6.80
C ARG A 460 -13.83 12.15 -5.29
N CYS A 461 -13.72 10.96 -4.69
CA CYS A 461 -13.45 10.81 -3.25
C CYS A 461 -12.10 11.43 -2.86
N ALA A 462 -11.02 11.16 -3.62
CA ALA A 462 -9.71 11.74 -3.36
C ALA A 462 -9.70 13.27 -3.54
N PHE A 463 -10.32 13.77 -4.61
CA PHE A 463 -10.50 15.21 -4.84
C PHE A 463 -11.20 15.89 -3.65
N ASN A 464 -12.38 15.40 -3.25
CA ASN A 464 -13.13 15.95 -2.12
C ASN A 464 -12.33 15.86 -0.81
N ALA A 465 -11.60 14.75 -0.60
CA ALA A 465 -10.75 14.58 0.58
C ALA A 465 -9.61 15.61 0.64
N ILE A 466 -8.94 15.89 -0.48
CA ILE A 466 -7.86 16.89 -0.59
C ILE A 466 -8.39 18.30 -0.32
N CYS A 467 -9.50 18.68 -0.98
CA CYS A 467 -10.08 20.01 -0.83
C CYS A 467 -10.62 20.24 0.60
N SER A 468 -11.35 19.27 1.16
CA SER A 468 -11.88 19.39 2.52
C SER A 468 -10.78 19.47 3.58
N ILE A 469 -9.76 18.61 3.52
CA ILE A 469 -8.68 18.61 4.54
C ILE A 469 -7.83 19.87 4.47
N TYR A 470 -7.64 20.43 3.26
CA TYR A 470 -6.98 21.71 3.07
C TYR A 470 -7.69 22.83 3.82
N LEU A 471 -9.01 22.96 3.64
CA LEU A 471 -9.80 23.99 4.31
C LEU A 471 -9.83 23.79 5.83
N GLU A 472 -9.86 22.54 6.33
CA GLU A 472 -9.74 22.27 7.77
C GLU A 472 -8.41 22.77 8.35
N PHE A 473 -7.30 22.52 7.66
CA PHE A 473 -5.98 23.02 8.06
C PHE A 473 -5.94 24.56 8.02
N CYS A 474 -6.50 25.19 6.97
CA CYS A 474 -6.59 26.65 6.91
C CYS A 474 -7.44 27.24 8.04
N ASN A 475 -8.54 26.58 8.41
CA ASN A 475 -9.42 27.01 9.50
C ASN A 475 -8.76 26.91 10.88
N GLU A 476 -7.88 25.92 11.08
CA GLU A 476 -7.04 25.80 12.29
C GLU A 476 -5.78 26.68 12.23
N ARG A 477 -5.66 27.54 11.20
CA ARG A 477 -4.64 28.59 11.05
C ARG A 477 -3.21 28.05 11.01
N ILE A 478 -3.00 26.93 10.31
CA ILE A 478 -1.64 26.40 10.09
C ILE A 478 -0.79 27.43 9.33
N PRO A 479 0.42 27.77 9.82
CA PRO A 479 1.28 28.73 9.15
C PRO A 479 1.70 28.28 7.75
N PHE A 480 1.55 29.17 6.78
CA PHE A 480 2.16 29.00 5.46
C PHE A 480 3.66 29.24 5.57
N LYS A 481 4.45 28.39 4.91
CA LYS A 481 5.89 28.61 4.80
C LYS A 481 6.21 29.48 3.60
N ALA A 482 7.18 30.36 3.78
CA ALA A 482 7.76 31.21 2.75
C ALA A 482 8.06 30.50 1.42
N ASN A 483 8.56 29.25 1.46
CA ASN A 483 8.93 28.48 0.27
C ASN A 483 7.74 28.01 -0.58
N TYR A 484 6.50 28.15 -0.12
CA TYR A 484 5.28 27.84 -0.89
C TYR A 484 5.00 28.91 -1.96
N LEU A 485 5.53 30.12 -1.76
CA LEU A 485 5.17 31.31 -2.53
C LEU A 485 5.37 31.14 -4.04
N GLN A 486 6.51 30.57 -4.44
CA GLN A 486 6.84 30.27 -5.84
C GLN A 486 5.84 29.33 -6.54
N TYR A 487 5.08 28.54 -5.78
CA TYR A 487 4.03 27.68 -6.31
C TYR A 487 2.69 28.41 -6.33
N LEU A 488 2.39 29.17 -5.27
CA LEU A 488 1.15 29.93 -5.15
C LEU A 488 1.01 31.00 -6.23
N THR A 489 2.12 31.56 -6.72
CA THR A 489 2.11 32.48 -7.87
C THR A 489 1.61 31.84 -9.17
N LEU A 490 1.58 30.50 -9.26
CA LEU A 490 1.11 29.75 -10.44
C LEU A 490 -0.36 29.30 -10.33
N VAL A 491 -1.01 29.55 -9.20
CA VAL A 491 -2.34 29.04 -8.89
C VAL A 491 -3.42 30.01 -9.36
N ASN A 492 -4.51 29.51 -9.94
CA ASN A 492 -5.67 30.32 -10.36
C ASN A 492 -6.86 30.21 -9.41
N ASN A 493 -6.99 29.12 -8.66
CA ASN A 493 -8.09 28.93 -7.73
C ASN A 493 -7.94 29.78 -6.45
N GLU A 494 -8.90 30.70 -6.25
CA GLU A 494 -8.96 31.57 -5.08
C GLU A 494 -9.04 30.83 -3.76
N GLU A 495 -9.66 29.64 -3.70
CA GLU A 495 -9.77 28.86 -2.46
C GLU A 495 -8.39 28.51 -1.88
N ILE A 496 -7.38 28.36 -2.75
CA ILE A 496 -6.00 28.03 -2.36
C ILE A 496 -5.21 29.28 -1.93
N ILE A 497 -5.51 30.43 -2.55
CA ILE A 497 -4.74 31.66 -2.40
C ILE A 497 -5.27 32.51 -1.23
N ARG A 498 -6.59 32.62 -1.10
CA ARG A 498 -7.24 33.48 -0.11
C ARG A 498 -6.81 33.18 1.33
N PRO A 499 -6.67 31.91 1.78
CA PRO A 499 -6.22 31.63 3.14
C PRO A 499 -4.83 32.20 3.47
N LEU A 500 -3.92 32.33 2.49
CA LEU A 500 -2.63 32.99 2.70
C LEU A 500 -2.84 34.47 3.06
N PHE A 501 -3.61 35.20 2.26
CA PHE A 501 -3.77 36.66 2.37
C PHE A 501 -4.82 37.12 3.37
N GLU A 502 -5.81 36.28 3.69
CA GLU A 502 -6.92 36.63 4.59
C GLU A 502 -6.73 36.08 6.01
N ILE A 503 -5.93 35.00 6.18
CA ILE A 503 -5.68 34.36 7.47
C ILE A 503 -4.19 34.36 7.81
N SER A 504 -3.35 33.68 7.03
CA SER A 504 -1.96 33.39 7.44
C SER A 504 -1.10 34.65 7.57
N LEU A 505 -1.02 35.49 6.53
CA LEU A 505 -0.23 36.72 6.57
C LEU A 505 -0.83 37.73 7.56
N PRO A 506 -2.15 37.99 7.59
CA PRO A 506 -2.73 38.82 8.64
C PRO A 506 -2.39 38.36 10.05
N ASN A 507 -2.46 37.06 10.35
CA ASN A 507 -2.08 36.52 11.66
C ASN A 507 -0.59 36.73 11.95
N LEU A 508 0.29 36.51 10.97
CA LEU A 508 1.74 36.72 11.08
C LEU A 508 2.10 38.19 11.40
N PHE A 509 1.37 39.13 10.80
CA PHE A 509 1.58 40.57 10.97
C PHE A 509 0.65 41.18 12.04
N GLY A 510 -0.13 40.39 12.79
CA GLY A 510 -1.05 40.92 13.81
C GLY A 510 -2.14 41.85 13.26
N LEU A 511 -2.54 41.69 12.01
CA LEU A 511 -3.67 42.38 11.40
C LEU A 511 -4.99 41.67 11.76
N GLU A 512 -6.09 42.41 11.77
CA GLU A 512 -7.44 41.83 11.96
C GLU A 512 -7.70 40.72 10.93
N LEU A 513 -8.57 39.76 11.20
CA LEU A 513 -8.91 38.70 10.23
C LEU A 513 -10.16 39.09 9.45
N LYS A 514 -10.14 38.95 8.11
CA LYS A 514 -11.35 39.17 7.28
C LYS A 514 -12.31 38.00 7.35
N CYS A 515 -11.78 36.80 7.56
CA CYS A 515 -12.52 35.56 7.60
C CYS A 515 -12.15 34.79 8.87
N ASN A 516 -13.16 34.38 9.64
CA ASN A 516 -12.93 33.56 10.83
C ASN A 516 -12.78 32.08 10.49
N SER A 517 -13.46 31.61 9.44
CA SER A 517 -13.42 30.23 8.95
C SER A 517 -14.02 30.13 7.54
N TYR A 518 -13.43 29.31 6.69
CA TYR A 518 -13.97 28.94 5.38
C TYR A 518 -15.01 27.82 5.50
N LYS A 519 -16.07 27.94 4.72
CA LYS A 519 -17.09 26.91 4.56
C LYS A 519 -16.52 25.74 3.76
N ILE A 520 -16.78 24.51 4.21
CA ILE A 520 -16.30 23.29 3.56
C ILE A 520 -17.45 22.67 2.79
N ASP A 521 -17.49 22.91 1.48
CA ASP A 521 -18.54 22.44 0.56
C ASP A 521 -18.11 21.20 -0.24
N TYR A 522 -17.44 20.27 0.44
CA TYR A 522 -16.98 19.00 -0.12
C TYR A 522 -17.53 17.84 0.69
N GLU A 523 -17.84 16.72 0.04
CA GLU A 523 -18.22 15.51 0.78
C GLU A 523 -17.00 14.95 1.52
N TYR A 524 -17.10 14.81 2.83
CA TYR A 524 -16.08 14.19 3.65
C TYR A 524 -16.69 13.35 4.76
N ASN A 525 -15.89 12.43 5.30
CA ASN A 525 -16.29 11.58 6.42
C ASN A 525 -15.14 11.49 7.42
N ARG A 526 -15.11 12.46 8.36
CA ARG A 526 -14.10 12.54 9.42
C ARG A 526 -14.46 11.64 10.60
N PRO A 527 -13.47 11.03 11.27
CA PRO A 527 -13.71 10.32 12.51
C PRO A 527 -14.10 11.31 13.61
N GLU A 528 -14.91 10.84 14.56
CA GLU A 528 -15.08 11.53 15.85
C GLU A 528 -13.77 11.40 16.64
N ILE A 529 -13.30 12.51 17.19
CA ILE A 529 -12.08 12.56 18.00
C ILE A 529 -12.44 13.18 19.33
N ASP A 530 -12.19 12.44 20.41
CA ASP A 530 -12.33 12.95 21.77
C ASP A 530 -11.34 14.10 21.99
N ASN A 531 -11.86 15.32 21.89
CA ASN A 531 -11.14 16.52 22.26
C ASN A 531 -11.05 16.56 23.79
N ASN A 532 -10.14 15.78 24.39
CA ASN A 532 -9.72 16.08 25.76
C ASN A 532 -9.09 17.48 25.74
N GLU A 533 -9.82 18.45 26.29
CA GLU A 533 -9.53 19.88 26.21
C GLU A 533 -8.14 20.27 26.76
N ASN A 534 -7.47 19.38 27.48
CA ASN A 534 -6.20 19.63 28.16
C ASN A 534 -4.98 19.84 27.25
N ASN A 535 -5.03 19.47 25.96
CA ASN A 535 -3.90 19.67 25.03
C ASN A 535 -4.14 20.75 23.97
N LYS A 536 -5.32 21.38 23.92
CA LYS A 536 -5.48 22.61 23.14
C LYS A 536 -4.77 23.73 23.89
N ARG A 537 -3.49 23.96 23.60
CA ARG A 537 -2.94 25.32 23.73
C ARG A 537 -3.72 26.19 22.75
N LYS A 538 -4.90 26.65 23.16
CA LYS A 538 -5.68 27.65 22.44
C LYS A 538 -4.76 28.86 22.26
N TYR A 539 -4.69 29.35 21.04
CA TYR A 539 -3.92 30.54 20.67
C TYR A 539 -4.31 31.78 21.49
N THR A 540 -5.46 31.75 22.17
CA THR A 540 -6.03 32.85 22.94
C THR A 540 -5.45 33.05 24.34
N ASP A 541 -4.63 32.15 24.88
CA ASP A 541 -4.05 32.28 26.24
C ASP A 541 -2.60 32.79 26.30
N MET A 542 -2.03 33.23 25.18
CA MET A 542 -0.70 33.86 25.14
C MET A 542 -0.88 35.37 24.89
N ASN A 543 -0.89 36.16 25.96
CA ASN A 543 -0.71 37.62 25.92
C ASN A 543 0.75 38.02 25.60
N GLU A 544 1.55 37.11 25.04
CA GLU A 544 2.88 37.36 24.51
C GLU A 544 2.89 36.89 23.06
N GLN A 545 3.03 37.82 22.12
CA GLN A 545 3.20 37.50 20.69
C GLN A 545 4.42 36.57 20.57
N PRO A 546 4.25 35.31 20.13
CA PRO A 546 5.40 34.47 19.84
C PRO A 546 6.16 35.14 18.69
N GLU A 547 7.47 35.37 18.86
CA GLU A 547 8.34 35.72 17.74
C GLU A 547 8.19 34.63 16.67
N HIS A 548 7.44 34.93 15.60
CA HIS A 548 7.26 34.00 14.49
C HIS A 548 8.60 33.85 13.76
N PRO A 549 9.23 32.66 13.75
CA PRO A 549 10.58 32.49 13.21
C PRO A 549 10.70 32.75 11.69
N ASP A 550 9.58 32.98 10.99
CA ASP A 550 9.53 33.24 9.55
C ASP A 550 9.12 34.69 9.19
N ARG A 551 8.87 35.59 10.15
CA ARG A 551 8.39 36.97 9.85
C ARG A 551 9.37 37.75 8.98
N SER A 552 10.66 37.73 9.31
CA SER A 552 11.71 38.38 8.51
C SER A 552 11.90 37.74 7.13
N GLY A 553 11.67 36.42 7.03
CA GLY A 553 11.69 35.69 5.76
C GLY A 553 10.55 36.12 4.83
N TRP A 554 9.35 36.25 5.38
CA TRP A 554 8.18 36.75 4.66
C TRP A 554 8.33 38.20 4.23
N ILE A 555 8.86 39.10 5.07
CA ILE A 555 9.09 40.51 4.71
C ILE A 555 9.94 40.60 3.44
N ARG A 556 11.11 39.95 3.42
CA ARG A 556 12.01 39.95 2.26
C ARG A 556 11.34 39.40 1.00
N LEU A 557 10.56 38.32 1.14
CA LEU A 557 9.84 37.73 0.00
C LEU A 557 8.72 38.62 -0.53
N LEU A 558 8.02 39.36 0.32
CA LEU A 558 6.99 40.31 -0.08
C LEU A 558 7.60 41.50 -0.83
N GLU A 559 8.77 41.99 -0.40
CA GLU A 559 9.55 43.01 -1.11
C GLU A 559 9.99 42.52 -2.50
N ASP A 560 10.57 41.32 -2.57
CA ASP A 560 11.00 40.70 -3.82
C ASP A 560 9.79 40.52 -4.77
N LEU A 561 8.65 40.02 -4.27
CA LEU A 561 7.42 39.90 -5.04
C LEU A 561 6.92 41.24 -5.58
N GLN A 562 7.00 42.32 -4.80
CA GLN A 562 6.56 43.63 -5.27
C GLN A 562 7.36 44.11 -6.49
N THR A 563 8.63 43.71 -6.59
CA THR A 563 9.44 43.97 -7.80
C THR A 563 9.15 43.01 -8.95
N LEU A 564 8.75 41.77 -8.65
CA LEU A 564 8.51 40.69 -9.60
C LEU A 564 7.14 40.79 -10.28
N VAL A 565 6.10 41.13 -9.52
CA VAL A 565 4.71 41.30 -10.00
C VAL A 565 4.64 42.39 -11.08
N ASN A 566 5.47 43.44 -10.98
CA ASN A 566 5.51 44.51 -11.98
C ASN A 566 6.16 44.11 -13.31
N ASN A 567 6.92 43.01 -13.34
CA ASN A 567 7.77 42.65 -14.49
C ASN A 567 7.54 41.25 -15.06
N ASN A 568 6.85 40.34 -14.35
CA ASN A 568 6.73 38.93 -14.73
C ASN A 568 5.32 38.55 -15.19
N THR A 569 5.22 37.97 -16.40
CA THR A 569 3.97 37.48 -17.02
C THR A 569 3.52 36.11 -16.52
N ASP A 570 4.36 35.38 -15.79
CA ASP A 570 4.08 34.01 -15.36
C ASP A 570 3.26 33.93 -14.04
N ILE A 571 2.98 35.07 -13.41
CA ILE A 571 2.16 35.17 -12.19
C ILE A 571 0.69 35.27 -12.58
N THR A 572 -0.15 34.45 -11.96
CA THR A 572 -1.59 34.45 -12.22
C THR A 572 -2.27 35.75 -11.78
N GLU A 573 -3.27 36.16 -12.55
CA GLU A 573 -4.06 37.36 -12.28
C GLU A 573 -4.80 37.25 -10.94
N THR A 574 -5.27 36.05 -10.59
CA THR A 574 -5.88 35.78 -9.28
C THR A 574 -4.92 36.07 -8.13
N PHE A 575 -3.67 35.62 -8.24
CA PHE A 575 -2.66 35.87 -7.20
C PHE A 575 -2.34 37.36 -7.08
N ARG A 576 -2.13 38.05 -8.22
CA ARG A 576 -1.86 39.50 -8.28
C ARG A 576 -2.94 40.30 -7.56
N ASN A 577 -4.21 40.04 -7.88
CA ASN A 577 -5.34 40.75 -7.28
C ASN A 577 -5.44 40.54 -5.76
N ASN A 578 -5.15 39.34 -5.25
CA ASN A 578 -5.17 39.08 -3.82
C ASN A 578 -3.96 39.71 -3.09
N PHE A 579 -2.79 39.72 -3.73
CA PHE A 579 -1.60 40.37 -3.21
C PHE A 579 -1.77 41.90 -3.11
N GLU A 580 -2.31 42.54 -4.14
CA GLU A 580 -2.57 43.99 -4.15
C GLU A 580 -3.55 44.39 -3.03
N LYS A 581 -4.66 43.66 -2.89
CA LYS A 581 -5.62 43.85 -1.78
C LYS A 581 -4.98 43.70 -0.40
N PHE A 582 -3.99 42.81 -0.27
CA PHE A 582 -3.26 42.63 0.98
C PHE A 582 -2.29 43.81 1.25
N LEU A 583 -1.60 44.33 0.23
CA LEU A 583 -0.73 45.51 0.37
C LEU A 583 -1.52 46.77 0.73
N GLU A 584 -2.69 46.99 0.12
CA GLU A 584 -3.62 48.06 0.51
C GLU A 584 -4.00 47.96 1.99
N ARG A 585 -4.16 46.74 2.48
CA ARG A 585 -4.51 46.47 3.87
C ARG A 585 -3.39 46.81 4.85
N ILE A 586 -2.15 46.47 4.51
CA ILE A 586 -0.98 46.89 5.31
C ILE A 586 -0.91 48.41 5.35
N THR A 587 -1.06 49.05 4.19
CA THR A 587 -0.96 50.53 4.06
C THR A 587 -2.05 51.26 4.86
N SER A 588 -3.25 50.68 4.96
CA SER A 588 -4.38 51.24 5.70
C SER A 588 -4.40 50.86 7.19
N SER A 589 -3.51 49.97 7.64
CA SER A 589 -3.39 49.62 9.05
C SER A 589 -2.76 50.78 9.84
N GLN A 590 -3.25 51.04 11.05
CA GLN A 590 -2.67 52.06 11.95
C GLN A 590 -1.29 51.67 12.52
N ASN A 591 -0.71 50.56 12.05
CA ASN A 591 0.51 49.98 12.58
C ASN A 591 1.71 50.46 11.75
N GLN A 592 2.25 51.64 12.11
CA GLN A 592 3.33 52.31 11.36
C GLN A 592 4.58 51.42 11.18
N GLU A 593 4.94 50.62 12.19
CA GLU A 593 6.09 49.71 12.13
C GLU A 593 5.96 48.66 11.02
N ILE A 594 4.78 48.09 10.80
CA ILE A 594 4.54 47.07 9.77
C ILE A 594 4.62 47.69 8.37
N ASN A 595 4.08 48.89 8.21
CA ASN A 595 4.11 49.60 6.94
C ASN A 595 5.54 50.01 6.55
N GLU A 596 6.35 50.41 7.53
CA GLU A 596 7.78 50.69 7.33
C GLU A 596 8.59 49.41 7.04
N GLU A 597 8.25 48.28 7.66
CA GLU A 597 8.91 46.99 7.44
C GLU A 597 8.62 46.38 6.05
N VAL A 598 7.39 46.45 5.54
CA VAL A 598 6.97 45.78 4.29
C VAL A 598 7.03 46.70 3.06
N CYS A 599 6.90 48.02 3.24
CA CYS A 599 6.91 49.02 2.16
C CYS A 599 7.97 50.14 2.34
N PRO A 600 9.26 49.83 2.56
CA PRO A 600 10.27 50.85 2.92
C PRO A 600 10.53 51.90 1.83
N LYS A 601 10.19 51.60 0.56
CA LYS A 601 10.48 52.49 -0.58
C LYS A 601 9.52 53.68 -0.74
N ARG A 602 8.41 53.76 0.01
CA ARG A 602 7.43 54.86 -0.13
C ARG A 602 7.72 56.13 0.70
N LEU A 603 8.64 56.07 1.66
CA LEU A 603 8.98 57.21 2.55
C LEU A 603 10.20 58.03 2.08
N LYS A 604 10.72 57.79 0.87
CA LYS A 604 11.82 58.56 0.25
C LYS A 604 11.44 59.22 -1.08
N GLN A 605 10.19 59.65 -1.23
CA GLN A 605 9.77 60.56 -2.30
C GLN A 605 9.10 61.80 -1.73
#